data_AF-A0A1W0WFP3-F1
#
_entry.id   AF-A0A1W0WFP3-F1
#
_cell.length_a   1.000
_cell.length_b   1.000
_cell.length_c   1.000
_cell.angle_alpha   90.00
_cell.angle_beta   90.00
_cell.angle_gamma   90.00
#
_symmetry.space_group_name_H-M   'P 1'
#
loop_
_entity.id
_entity.type
_entity.pdbx_description
1 polymer ?
#
loop_
_entity_poly.entity_id
_entity_poly.type
_entity_poly.pdbx_seq_one_letter_code
_entity_poly.pdbx_strand_id
1 'polypeptide(L)'
;MWLEWIVGILACLTAYYTWIAHRNYEYWKKKGISGPRPLPLLGVFVQTICLGVGPFDISAIKKYGRKFGYFEGGKPVLSVSDPD
;
A
#
# COMPACT_ATOMS: atom_id res chain seq x y z
N MET A 1 28.83 -3.54 -19.67
CA MET A 1 29.09 -4.31 -18.44
C MET A 1 28.32 -3.80 -17.24
N TRP A 2 28.42 -2.54 -16.81
CA TRP A 2 27.69 -2.03 -15.61
C TRP A 2 26.18 -1.83 -15.79
N LEU A 3 25.72 -1.53 -17.01
CA LEU A 3 24.31 -1.27 -17.30
C LEU A 3 23.41 -2.50 -17.06
N GLU A 4 23.88 -3.69 -17.40
CA GLU A 4 23.17 -4.96 -17.19
C GLU A 4 22.87 -5.20 -15.69
N TRP A 5 23.83 -4.88 -14.82
CA TRP A 5 23.65 -4.99 -13.37
C TRP A 5 22.62 -4.00 -12.85
N ILE A 6 22.65 -2.75 -13.35
CA ILE A 6 21.68 -1.72 -12.96
C ILE A 6 20.26 -2.15 -13.38
N VAL A 7 20.10 -2.67 -14.61
CA VAL A 7 18.82 -3.17 -15.10
C VAL A 7 18.34 -4.38 -14.28
N GLY A 8 19.24 -5.32 -13.97
CA GLY A 8 18.93 -6.47 -13.12
C GLY A 8 18.48 -6.08 -11.71
N ILE A 9 19.18 -5.13 -11.08
CA ILE A 9 18.81 -4.60 -9.75
C ILE A 9 17.46 -3.89 -9.80
N LEU A 10 17.20 -3.07 -10.83
CA LEU A 10 15.92 -2.39 -11.00
C LEU A 10 14.77 -3.37 -11.21
N ALA A 11 14.98 -4.43 -11.99
CA ALA A 11 14.01 -5.52 -12.19
C ALA A 11 13.73 -6.28 -10.89
N CYS A 12 14.78 -6.61 -10.11
CA CYS A 12 14.61 -7.25 -8.81
C CYS A 12 13.86 -6.37 -7.81
N LEU A 13 14.16 -5.07 -7.76
CA LEU A 13 13.46 -4.13 -6.89
C LEU A 13 11.98 -4.03 -7.25
N THR A 14 11.66 -3.84 -8.54
CA THR A 14 10.26 -3.77 -9.00
C THR A 14 9.49 -5.07 -8.75
N ALA A 15 10.11 -6.23 -8.97
CA ALA A 15 9.52 -7.52 -8.63
C ALA A 15 9.29 -7.66 -7.11
N TYR A 16 10.24 -7.23 -6.29
CA TYR A 16 10.09 -7.25 -4.83
C TYR A 16 8.96 -6.34 -4.34
N TYR A 17 8.86 -5.12 -4.86
CA TYR A 17 7.78 -4.19 -4.53
C TYR A 17 6.41 -4.73 -4.92
N THR A 18 6.27 -5.29 -6.11
CA THR A 18 5.00 -5.87 -6.58
C THR A 18 4.61 -7.10 -5.76
N TRP A 19 5.58 -7.94 -5.37
CA TRP A 19 5.35 -9.09 -4.49
C TRP A 19 4.83 -8.67 -3.12
N ILE A 20 5.43 -7.67 -2.47
CA ILE A 20 4.94 -7.14 -1.19
C ILE A 20 3.54 -6.57 -1.32
N ALA A 21 3.30 -5.77 -2.37
CA ALA A 21 1.99 -5.15 -2.59
C ALA A 21 0.90 -6.22 -2.78
N HIS A 22 1.20 -7.27 -3.54
CA HIS A 22 0.29 -8.39 -3.74
C HIS A 22 0.01 -9.16 -2.45
N ARG A 23 1.06 -9.43 -1.64
CA ARG A 23 0.92 -10.09 -0.33
C ARG A 23 0.01 -9.31 0.62
N ASN A 24 0.18 -7.99 0.68
CA ASN A 24 -0.60 -7.12 1.55
C ASN A 24 -2.07 -7.07 1.11
N TYR A 25 -2.31 -7.02 -0.20
CA TYR A 25 -3.66 -7.02 -0.75
C TYR A 25 -4.40 -8.34 -0.47
N GLU A 26 -3.74 -9.48 -0.72
CA GLU A 26 -4.32 -10.79 -0.44
C GLU A 26 -4.62 -11.00 1.05
N TYR A 27 -3.77 -10.46 1.95
CA TYR A 27 -4.03 -10.49 3.39
C TYR A 27 -5.35 -9.79 3.77
N TRP A 28 -5.59 -8.58 3.28
CA TRP A 28 -6.81 -7.82 3.58
C TRP A 28 -8.04 -8.37 2.86
N LYS A 29 -7.87 -8.84 1.62
CA LYS A 29 -8.92 -9.50 0.84
C LYS A 29 -9.44 -10.76 1.54
N LYS A 30 -8.56 -11.58 2.12
CA LYS A 30 -8.95 -12.76 2.92
C LYS A 30 -9.77 -12.39 4.17
N LYS A 31 -9.61 -11.17 4.69
CA LYS A 31 -10.37 -10.67 5.85
C LYS A 31 -11.65 -9.93 5.46
N GLY A 32 -11.97 -9.84 4.16
CA GLY A 32 -13.12 -9.08 3.68
C GLY A 32 -12.99 -7.56 3.85
N ILE A 33 -11.77 -7.06 4.07
CA ILE A 33 -11.49 -5.65 4.34
C ILE A 33 -10.91 -5.01 3.09
N SER A 34 -11.39 -3.82 2.75
CA SER A 34 -10.84 -3.01 1.65
C SER A 34 -9.41 -2.56 2.00
N GLY A 35 -8.43 -3.15 1.33
CA GLY A 35 -7.01 -2.76 1.44
C GLY A 35 -6.51 -1.98 0.22
N PRO A 36 -5.35 -1.31 0.34
CA PRO A 36 -4.73 -0.61 -0.78
C PRO A 36 -4.43 -1.59 -1.92
N ARG A 37 -5.02 -1.33 -3.09
CA ARG A 37 -4.80 -2.15 -4.27
C ARG A 37 -3.33 -2.06 -4.69
N PRO A 38 -2.72 -3.19 -5.09
CA PRO A 38 -1.37 -3.23 -5.61
C PRO A 38 -1.38 -2.67 -7.04
N LEU A 39 -1.45 -1.34 -7.14
CA LEU A 39 -1.32 -0.65 -8.41
C LEU A 39 0.18 -0.40 -8.64
N PRO A 40 0.78 -0.99 -9.69
CA PRO A 40 2.23 -1.06 -9.85
C PRO A 40 2.93 0.28 -10.08
N LEU A 41 2.22 1.41 -10.27
CA LEU A 41 2.89 2.64 -10.70
C LEU A 41 2.64 3.95 -9.92
N LEU A 42 1.45 4.36 -9.43
CA LEU A 42 1.34 5.78 -8.98
C LEU A 42 0.36 6.12 -7.84
N GLY A 43 -0.52 5.22 -7.39
CA GLY A 43 -1.72 5.67 -6.67
C GLY A 43 -1.64 5.81 -5.15
N VAL A 44 -0.73 5.11 -4.47
CA VAL A 44 -0.71 5.02 -2.98
C VAL A 44 0.53 5.67 -2.39
N PHE A 45 1.68 5.57 -3.07
CA PHE A 45 2.95 6.09 -2.55
C PHE A 45 3.01 7.63 -2.55
N VAL A 46 2.50 8.28 -3.60
CA VAL A 46 2.45 9.76 -3.69
C VAL A 46 1.53 10.35 -2.61
N GLN A 47 0.40 9.68 -2.32
CA GLN A 47 -0.55 10.15 -1.32
C GLN A 47 -0.07 9.92 0.12
N THR A 48 0.71 8.86 0.36
CA THR A 48 1.28 8.53 1.68
C THR A 48 2.50 9.40 2.03
N ILE A 49 3.28 9.84 1.04
CA ILE A 49 4.49 10.63 1.27
C ILE A 49 4.21 12.15 1.32
N CYS A 50 3.23 12.65 0.58
CA CYS A 50 2.96 14.11 0.53
C CYS A 50 1.98 14.63 1.60
N LEU A 51 1.17 13.77 2.21
CA LEU A 51 0.09 14.20 3.11
C LEU A 51 0.38 13.62 4.48
N GLY A 52 0.63 14.47 5.48
CA GLY A 52 0.80 14.05 6.87
C GLY A 52 -0.39 13.21 7.39
N VAL A 53 -0.27 12.69 8.60
CA VAL A 53 -1.20 11.70 9.20
C VAL A 53 -2.68 12.06 9.00
N GLY A 54 -3.07 13.31 9.32
CA GLY A 54 -4.45 13.78 9.19
C GLY A 54 -5.04 13.73 7.76
N PRO A 55 -4.46 14.43 6.77
CA PRO A 55 -4.99 14.41 5.41
C PRO A 55 -4.84 13.04 4.71
N PHE A 56 -3.87 12.22 5.12
CA PHE A 56 -3.77 10.83 4.66
C PHE A 56 -4.99 10.02 5.09
N ASP A 57 -5.37 10.05 6.37
CA ASP A 57 -6.55 9.36 6.89
C ASP A 57 -7.83 9.79 6.18
N ILE A 58 -8.04 11.10 5.98
CA ILE A 58 -9.22 11.61 5.27
C ILE A 58 -9.29 11.06 3.84
N SER A 59 -8.15 11.03 3.14
CA SER A 59 -8.08 10.52 1.77
C SER A 59 -8.28 9.00 1.70
N ALA A 60 -7.77 8.26 2.69
CA ALA A 60 -7.91 6.82 2.79
C ALA A 60 -9.36 6.43 3.12
N ILE A 61 -10.01 7.13 4.04
CA ILE A 61 -11.43 6.95 4.37
C ILE A 61 -12.29 7.24 3.14
N LYS A 62 -11.99 8.30 2.38
CA LYS A 62 -12.72 8.63 1.14
C LYS A 62 -12.57 7.54 0.06
N LYS A 63 -11.42 6.87 0.01
CA LYS A 63 -11.07 5.90 -1.06
C LYS A 63 -11.46 4.45 -0.74
N TYR A 64 -11.31 4.04 0.52
CA TYR A 64 -11.51 2.65 0.97
C TYR A 64 -12.74 2.49 1.88
N GLY A 65 -13.30 3.59 2.37
CA GLY A 65 -14.47 3.62 3.24
C GLY A 65 -14.12 3.73 4.73
N ARG A 66 -15.14 3.56 5.58
CA ARG A 66 -15.04 3.71 7.05
C ARG A 66 -14.17 2.66 7.74
N LYS A 67 -13.88 1.55 7.06
CA LYS A 67 -13.03 0.45 7.55
C LYS A 67 -12.04 0.11 6.46
N PHE A 68 -10.76 0.34 6.72
CA PHE A 68 -9.71 0.02 5.77
C PHE A 68 -8.47 -0.50 6.47
N GLY A 69 -7.79 -1.43 5.82
CA GLY A 69 -6.55 -2.02 6.32
C GLY A 69 -5.37 -1.52 5.51
N TYR A 70 -4.26 -1.21 6.18
CA TYR A 70 -2.99 -0.82 5.55
C TYR A 70 -1.81 -1.49 6.26
N PHE A 71 -0.61 -1.34 5.72
CA PHE A 71 0.60 -1.87 6.34
C PHE A 71 1.52 -0.72 6.72
N GLU A 72 1.92 -0.67 7.98
CA GLU A 72 2.89 0.28 8.52
C GLU A 72 4.09 -0.49 9.06
N GLY A 73 5.30 -0.23 8.52
CA GLY A 73 6.51 -0.96 8.94
C GLY A 73 6.43 -2.48 8.79
N GLY A 74 5.61 -2.99 7.85
CA GLY A 74 5.36 -4.42 7.67
C GLY A 74 4.35 -5.03 8.65
N LYS A 75 3.75 -4.24 9.55
CA LYS A 75 2.67 -4.66 10.44
C LYS A 75 1.32 -4.31 9.83
N PRO A 76 0.33 -5.22 9.84
CA PRO A 76 -1.02 -4.91 9.38
C PRO A 76 -1.72 -4.01 10.41
N VAL A 77 -2.15 -2.83 9.98
CA VAL A 77 -2.92 -1.88 10.78
C VAL A 77 -4.33 -1.79 10.21
N LEU A 78 -5.32 -1.96 11.08
CA LEU A 78 -6.74 -1.80 10.75
C LEU A 78 -7.21 -0.46 11.29
N SER A 79 -7.62 0.45 10.41
CA SER A 79 -8.27 1.69 10.79
C SER A 79 -9.78 1.52 10.73
N VAL A 80 -10.44 1.85 11.84
CA VAL A 80 -11.89 1.80 11.99
C VAL A 80 -12.35 3.18 12.44
N SER A 81 -13.16 3.84 11.63
CA SER A 81 -13.72 5.17 11.93
C SER A 81 -15.17 5.10 12.41
N ASP A 82 -15.55 4.00 13.07
CA ASP A 82 -16.89 3.76 13.58
C ASP A 82 -16.97 4.25 15.03
N PRO A 83 -17.89 5.17 15.38
CA PRO A 83 -17.99 5.74 16.72
C PRO A 83 -18.91 4.95 17.68
N ASP A 84 -19.42 3.79 17.27
CA ASP A 84 -20.34 2.95 18.05
C ASP A 84 -19.66 2.26 19.25
#